data_AF-W3Y168-F1
#
_entry.id   AF-W3Y168-F1
#
_cell.length_a   1.000
_cell.length_b   1.000
_cell.length_c   1.000
_cell.angle_alpha   90.00
_cell.angle_beta   90.00
_cell.angle_gamma   90.00
#
_symmetry.space_group_name_H-M   'P 1'
#
loop_
_entity.id
_entity.type
_entity.pdbx_description
1 polymer ?
#
loop_
_entity_poly.entity_id
_entity_poly.type
_entity_poly.pdbx_seq_one_letter_code
_entity_poly.pdbx_strand_id
1 'polypeptide(L)'
;MRFCVRYVLLVAVCISSFLLSGCDFIWTTSNGDPASPDDVKAGIEKEFKVCNPQLVLQSSVVEKEKPFQRNVYVFYDEHNGFSFSVRSDVKYPTLPVPGGQRNTNADFAYAEAYLTHLNGKISELARNYGMRTATVDEQAMLTRSKLKRQTGMSEVPLFDEGEFIFVDHTVKGADMVAMLKKIYAVYKPNDDEALLRPLFGRKVSFYYLPIGEQDKTKAVYIEGIWFKGKDDWRATLLNVYGSSSFDTSKLESGLGEYFNRRISDAKNRVN
;
A
#
# COMPACT_ATOMS: atom_id res chain seq x y z
N MET A 1 11.57 -52.65 23.05
CA MET A 1 10.11 -52.43 22.84
C MET A 1 9.55 -51.19 23.56
N ARG A 2 9.86 -50.94 24.84
CA ARG A 2 9.33 -49.75 25.58
C ARG A 2 9.78 -48.36 25.07
N PHE A 3 10.95 -48.25 24.45
CA PHE A 3 11.47 -46.97 23.91
C PHE A 3 10.85 -46.58 22.55
N CYS A 4 10.64 -47.54 21.63
CA CYS A 4 10.01 -47.26 20.33
C CYS A 4 8.54 -46.81 20.50
N VAL A 5 7.79 -47.40 21.43
CA VAL A 5 6.39 -47.02 21.68
C VAL A 5 6.28 -45.60 22.24
N ARG A 6 7.20 -45.20 23.13
CA ARG A 6 7.27 -43.82 23.64
C ARG A 6 7.63 -42.80 22.56
N TYR A 7 8.53 -43.14 21.63
CA TYR A 7 8.93 -42.25 20.55
C TYR A 7 7.82 -42.06 19.51
N VAL A 8 7.09 -43.13 19.16
CA VAL A 8 5.93 -43.06 18.26
C VAL A 8 4.78 -42.26 18.88
N LEU A 9 4.53 -42.43 20.17
CA LEU A 9 3.55 -41.60 20.90
C LEU A 9 3.98 -40.14 21.01
N LEU A 10 5.27 -39.84 21.19
CA LEU A 10 5.78 -38.46 21.21
C LEU A 10 5.67 -37.79 19.84
N VAL A 11 5.95 -38.51 18.75
CA VAL A 11 5.76 -38.00 17.39
C VAL A 11 4.29 -37.82 17.08
N ALA A 12 3.42 -38.76 17.47
CA ALA A 12 1.97 -38.64 17.31
C ALA A 12 1.39 -37.49 18.16
N VAL A 13 1.87 -37.31 19.40
CA VAL A 13 1.47 -36.20 20.27
C VAL A 13 1.96 -34.88 19.69
N CYS A 14 3.22 -34.77 19.25
CA CYS A 14 3.73 -33.59 18.55
C CYS A 14 2.86 -33.26 17.34
N ILE A 15 2.62 -34.21 16.43
CA ILE A 15 1.78 -34.03 15.24
C ILE A 15 0.35 -33.64 15.64
N SER A 16 -0.21 -34.22 16.72
CA SER A 16 -1.55 -33.87 17.21
C SER A 16 -1.61 -32.49 17.86
N SER A 17 -0.57 -32.05 18.58
CA SER A 17 -0.47 -30.68 19.11
C SER A 17 -0.19 -29.65 18.01
N PHE A 18 0.48 -30.05 16.92
CA PHE A 18 0.63 -29.23 15.70
C PHE A 18 -0.65 -29.18 14.85
N LEU A 19 -1.51 -30.19 14.93
CA LEU A 19 -2.84 -30.22 14.28
C LEU A 19 -3.92 -29.50 15.11
N LEU A 20 -3.76 -29.43 16.44
CA LEU A 20 -4.70 -28.80 17.38
C LEU A 20 -4.34 -27.33 17.71
N SER A 21 -3.10 -26.90 17.48
CA SER A 21 -2.79 -25.48 17.38
C SER A 21 -3.21 -25.01 15.99
N GLY A 22 -4.23 -24.14 15.89
CA GLY A 22 -4.72 -23.55 14.64
C GLY A 22 -3.70 -22.66 13.92
N CYS A 23 -2.55 -23.23 13.58
CA CYS A 23 -1.45 -22.59 12.89
C CYS A 23 -1.57 -22.89 11.40
N ASP A 24 -1.97 -21.88 10.62
CA ASP A 24 -1.50 -21.52 9.26
C ASP A 24 -0.86 -22.62 8.39
N PHE A 25 -1.47 -23.79 8.28
CA PHE A 25 -0.99 -24.77 7.30
C PHE A 25 -1.41 -24.26 5.92
N ILE A 26 -0.43 -23.70 5.20
CA ILE A 26 -0.57 -23.20 3.82
C ILE A 26 -1.05 -24.32 2.89
N TRP A 27 -0.67 -25.55 3.17
CA TRP A 27 -1.08 -26.72 2.39
C TRP A 27 -2.44 -27.24 2.87
N THR A 28 -3.26 -27.69 1.93
CA THR A 28 -4.56 -28.29 2.20
C THR A 28 -4.91 -29.28 1.09
N THR A 29 -6.11 -29.86 1.12
CA THR A 29 -6.62 -30.64 -0.02
C THR A 29 -7.40 -29.72 -0.97
N SER A 30 -7.67 -30.15 -2.19
CA SER A 30 -8.54 -29.40 -3.12
C SER A 30 -9.96 -29.17 -2.59
N ASN A 31 -10.41 -30.01 -1.65
CA ASN A 31 -11.70 -29.89 -0.94
C ASN A 31 -11.55 -29.31 0.48
N GLY A 32 -10.35 -28.85 0.84
CA GLY A 32 -10.12 -28.22 2.12
C GLY A 32 -10.74 -26.82 2.17
N ASP A 33 -10.89 -26.31 3.39
CA ASP A 33 -11.47 -25.00 3.61
C ASP A 33 -10.40 -23.90 3.47
N PRO A 34 -10.74 -22.71 2.93
CA PRO A 34 -9.90 -21.53 2.99
C PRO A 34 -9.58 -21.12 4.44
N ALA A 35 -8.68 -20.15 4.63
CA ALA A 35 -8.45 -19.57 5.95
C ALA A 35 -9.77 -19.04 6.54
N SER A 36 -10.02 -19.32 7.81
CA SER A 36 -11.22 -18.87 8.50
C SER A 36 -11.19 -17.35 8.75
N PRO A 37 -12.33 -16.72 9.06
CA PRO A 37 -12.35 -15.32 9.46
C PRO A 37 -11.46 -15.03 10.68
N ASP A 38 -11.39 -15.95 11.65
CA ASP A 38 -10.59 -15.78 12.86
C ASP A 38 -9.08 -15.86 12.56
N ASP A 39 -8.67 -16.75 11.66
CA ASP A 39 -7.27 -16.84 11.20
C ASP A 39 -6.86 -15.55 10.47
N VAL A 40 -7.73 -15.05 9.57
CA VAL A 40 -7.52 -13.80 8.83
C VAL A 40 -7.41 -12.62 9.80
N LYS A 41 -8.31 -12.55 10.77
CA LYS A 41 -8.29 -11.51 11.81
C LYS A 41 -6.98 -11.54 12.61
N ALA A 42 -6.61 -12.71 13.13
CA ALA A 42 -5.40 -12.86 13.93
C ALA A 42 -4.13 -12.52 13.13
N GLY A 43 -4.10 -12.90 11.84
CA GLY A 43 -3.01 -12.54 10.92
C GLY A 43 -2.86 -11.03 10.76
N ILE A 44 -3.95 -10.32 10.46
CA ILE A 44 -3.92 -8.85 10.27
C ILE A 44 -3.57 -8.14 11.58
N GLU A 45 -4.18 -8.52 12.71
CA GLU A 45 -3.91 -7.87 14.01
C GLU A 45 -2.46 -8.04 14.46
N LYS A 46 -1.83 -9.17 14.10
CA LYS A 46 -0.42 -9.42 14.33
C LYS A 46 0.48 -8.62 13.40
N GLU A 47 0.23 -8.67 12.09
CA GLU A 47 1.08 -8.05 11.08
C GLU A 47 1.02 -6.51 11.14
N PHE A 48 -0.18 -5.95 11.34
CA PHE A 48 -0.40 -4.51 11.37
C PHE A 48 -0.50 -3.96 12.79
N LYS A 49 0.15 -4.61 13.76
CA LYS A 49 0.11 -4.19 15.18
C LYS A 49 0.45 -2.71 15.38
N VAL A 50 1.33 -2.15 14.55
CA VAL A 50 1.71 -0.73 14.58
C VAL A 50 0.53 0.22 14.32
N CYS A 51 -0.49 -0.26 13.60
CA CYS A 51 -1.72 0.44 13.29
C CYS A 51 -2.84 0.18 14.32
N ASN A 52 -2.60 -0.68 15.30
CA ASN A 52 -3.53 -1.08 16.35
C ASN A 52 -4.95 -1.45 15.83
N PRO A 53 -5.08 -2.33 14.80
CA PRO A 53 -6.37 -2.75 14.29
C PRO A 53 -7.25 -3.41 15.35
N GLN A 54 -8.57 -3.19 15.26
CA GLN A 54 -9.57 -3.91 16.04
C GLN A 54 -10.65 -4.46 15.10
N LEU A 55 -10.48 -5.70 14.64
CA LEU A 55 -11.30 -6.21 13.55
C LEU A 55 -12.58 -6.91 14.03
N VAL A 56 -13.70 -6.52 13.43
CA VAL A 56 -15.01 -7.14 13.61
C VAL A 56 -15.52 -7.66 12.27
N LEU A 57 -15.86 -8.95 12.22
CA LEU A 57 -16.46 -9.56 11.03
C LEU A 57 -17.88 -9.03 10.82
N GLN A 58 -18.14 -8.44 9.66
CA GLN A 58 -19.45 -7.92 9.26
C GLN A 58 -20.24 -8.92 8.41
N SER A 59 -19.56 -9.61 7.49
CA SER A 59 -20.20 -10.62 6.64
C SER A 59 -19.21 -11.67 6.16
N SER A 60 -19.73 -12.86 5.88
CA SER A 60 -18.98 -13.98 5.29
C SER A 60 -19.81 -14.62 4.19
N VAL A 61 -19.25 -14.70 2.99
CA VAL A 61 -19.93 -15.22 1.79
C VAL A 61 -19.03 -16.25 1.11
N VAL A 62 -19.59 -17.39 0.74
CA VAL A 62 -18.92 -18.36 -0.15
C VAL A 62 -19.13 -17.89 -1.58
N GLU A 63 -18.09 -17.37 -2.23
CA GLU A 63 -18.12 -16.88 -3.61
C GLU A 63 -18.02 -18.05 -4.61
N LYS A 64 -17.27 -19.09 -4.25
CA LYS A 64 -17.09 -20.28 -5.08
C LYS A 64 -17.08 -21.53 -4.21
N GLU A 65 -17.94 -22.48 -4.56
CA GLU A 65 -18.01 -23.78 -3.92
C GLU A 65 -16.82 -24.69 -4.27
N LYS A 66 -16.69 -25.78 -3.52
CA LYS A 66 -15.66 -26.80 -3.74
C LYS A 66 -15.80 -27.49 -5.12
N PRO A 67 -14.70 -27.97 -5.72
CA PRO A 67 -13.30 -27.89 -5.25
C PRO A 67 -12.69 -26.49 -5.46
N PHE A 68 -11.62 -26.19 -4.69
CA PHE A 68 -10.94 -24.89 -4.69
C PHE A 68 -11.88 -23.77 -4.28
N GLN A 69 -12.45 -23.92 -3.08
CA GLN A 69 -13.41 -23.00 -2.49
C GLN A 69 -12.80 -21.61 -2.32
N ARG A 70 -13.64 -20.59 -2.49
CA ARG A 70 -13.30 -19.19 -2.24
C ARG A 70 -14.38 -18.55 -1.38
N ASN A 71 -13.93 -17.94 -0.30
CA ASN A 71 -14.75 -17.13 0.60
C ASN A 71 -14.34 -15.66 0.50
N VAL A 72 -15.32 -14.78 0.70
CA VAL A 72 -15.13 -13.35 0.85
C VAL A 72 -15.64 -12.95 2.23
N TYR A 73 -14.78 -12.27 2.98
CA TYR A 73 -15.07 -11.74 4.30
C TYR A 73 -15.05 -10.22 4.24
N VAL A 74 -15.99 -9.57 4.92
CA VAL A 74 -15.97 -8.12 5.11
C VAL A 74 -15.68 -7.85 6.57
N PHE A 75 -14.62 -7.10 6.84
CA PHE A 75 -14.25 -6.67 8.17
C PHE A 75 -14.48 -5.17 8.33
N TYR A 76 -14.79 -4.76 9.55
CA TYR A 76 -14.74 -3.38 10.01
C TYR A 76 -13.64 -3.27 11.06
N ASP A 77 -12.75 -2.28 10.90
CA ASP A 77 -11.77 -1.92 11.92
C ASP A 77 -12.38 -0.85 12.82
N GLU A 78 -12.75 -1.22 14.05
CA GLU A 78 -13.38 -0.32 15.01
C GLU A 78 -12.45 0.78 15.50
N HIS A 79 -11.14 0.52 15.53
CA HIS A 79 -10.17 1.51 16.00
C HIS A 79 -9.93 2.60 14.96
N ASN A 80 -9.75 2.18 13.70
CA ASN A 80 -9.39 3.09 12.61
C ASN A 80 -10.60 3.56 11.78
N GLY A 81 -11.77 2.97 11.97
CA GLY A 81 -13.04 3.45 11.44
C GLY A 81 -13.28 3.19 9.95
N PHE A 82 -12.78 2.09 9.38
CA PHE A 82 -12.98 1.75 7.97
C PHE A 82 -13.34 0.27 7.76
N SER A 83 -13.95 -0.03 6.62
CA SER A 83 -14.27 -1.40 6.20
C SER A 83 -13.42 -1.83 5.01
N PHE A 84 -13.15 -3.13 4.92
CA PHE A 84 -12.43 -3.72 3.80
C PHE A 84 -12.89 -5.15 3.55
N SER A 85 -12.66 -5.64 2.32
CA SER A 85 -13.04 -6.99 1.89
C SER A 85 -11.82 -7.85 1.66
N VAL A 86 -11.81 -9.03 2.26
CA VAL A 86 -10.75 -10.03 2.13
C VAL A 86 -11.27 -11.22 1.35
N ARG A 87 -10.47 -11.68 0.39
CA ARG A 87 -10.63 -12.96 -0.29
C ARG A 87 -9.72 -13.99 0.37
N SER A 88 -10.31 -15.13 0.71
CA SER A 88 -9.63 -16.31 1.23
C SER A 88 -10.00 -17.48 0.33
N ASP A 89 -9.02 -18.12 -0.31
CA ASP A 89 -9.27 -19.16 -1.28
C ASP A 89 -8.28 -20.32 -1.21
N VAL A 90 -8.72 -21.50 -1.68
CA VAL A 90 -7.84 -22.63 -1.93
C VAL A 90 -7.53 -22.66 -3.41
N LYS A 91 -6.24 -22.60 -3.77
CA LYS A 91 -5.75 -22.64 -5.15
C LYS A 91 -5.05 -23.95 -5.46
N TYR A 92 -4.84 -24.19 -6.76
CA TYR A 92 -3.86 -25.19 -7.18
C TYR A 92 -2.47 -24.79 -6.66
N PRO A 93 -1.74 -25.75 -6.06
CA PRO A 93 -0.33 -25.59 -5.72
C PRO A 93 0.52 -25.02 -6.86
N THR A 94 1.40 -24.06 -6.57
CA THR A 94 2.39 -23.56 -7.55
C THR A 94 3.43 -24.62 -7.91
N LEU A 95 3.70 -25.56 -7.00
CA LEU A 95 4.54 -26.73 -7.23
C LEU A 95 3.68 -27.90 -7.74
N PRO A 96 4.23 -28.86 -8.52
CA PRO A 96 3.49 -30.01 -9.06
C PRO A 96 3.21 -31.08 -7.98
N VAL A 97 2.65 -30.65 -6.86
CA VAL A 97 2.25 -31.49 -5.73
C VAL A 97 0.73 -31.63 -5.79
N PRO A 98 0.17 -32.84 -5.71
CA PRO A 98 -1.28 -33.01 -5.61
C PRO A 98 -1.79 -32.38 -4.31
N GLY A 99 -2.87 -31.60 -4.39
CA GLY A 99 -3.47 -30.96 -3.22
C GLY A 99 -4.08 -29.60 -3.52
N GLY A 100 -4.24 -28.80 -2.47
CA GLY A 100 -4.66 -27.41 -2.49
C GLY A 100 -3.69 -26.55 -1.68
N GLN A 101 -3.66 -25.26 -1.97
CA GLN A 101 -2.88 -24.27 -1.24
C GLN A 101 -3.81 -23.15 -0.78
N ARG A 102 -3.87 -22.88 0.52
CA ARG A 102 -4.56 -21.72 1.06
C ARG A 102 -3.84 -20.45 0.62
N ASN A 103 -4.63 -19.49 0.18
CA ASN A 103 -4.19 -18.20 -0.28
C ASN A 103 -5.14 -17.13 0.24
N THR A 104 -4.59 -16.02 0.72
CA THR A 104 -5.39 -14.86 1.13
C THR A 104 -4.77 -13.59 0.58
N ASN A 105 -5.60 -12.58 0.31
CA ASN A 105 -5.15 -11.22 0.02
C ASN A 105 -5.30 -10.29 1.24
N ALA A 106 -5.47 -10.84 2.46
CA ALA A 106 -5.73 -10.11 3.70
C ALA A 106 -4.79 -8.90 3.88
N ASP A 107 -3.48 -9.13 3.85
CA ASP A 107 -2.49 -8.07 4.09
C ASP A 107 -2.58 -6.96 3.05
N PHE A 108 -2.73 -7.31 1.78
CA PHE A 108 -2.90 -6.34 0.70
C PHE A 108 -4.18 -5.53 0.89
N ALA A 109 -5.31 -6.20 1.13
CA ALA A 109 -6.62 -5.56 1.25
C ALA A 109 -6.68 -4.62 2.47
N TYR A 110 -6.12 -5.04 3.60
CA TYR A 110 -6.03 -4.19 4.78
C TYR A 110 -5.12 -2.99 4.54
N ALA A 111 -3.90 -3.19 4.01
CA ALA A 111 -2.97 -2.11 3.74
C ALA A 111 -3.53 -1.07 2.75
N GLU A 112 -4.17 -1.52 1.67
CA GLU A 112 -4.80 -0.65 0.67
C GLU A 112 -5.93 0.19 1.28
N ALA A 113 -6.83 -0.45 2.04
CA ALA A 113 -7.93 0.23 2.72
C ALA A 113 -7.43 1.18 3.81
N TYR A 114 -6.38 0.78 4.54
CA TYR A 114 -5.76 1.60 5.57
C TYR A 114 -5.20 2.89 4.96
N LEU A 115 -4.37 2.77 3.93
CA LEU A 115 -3.80 3.95 3.29
C LEU A 115 -4.87 4.80 2.57
N THR A 116 -5.98 4.20 2.11
CA THR A 116 -7.12 4.94 1.55
C THR A 116 -7.84 5.77 2.61
N HIS A 117 -8.04 5.26 3.83
CA HIS A 117 -8.66 6.06 4.89
C HIS A 117 -7.78 7.26 5.27
N LEU A 118 -6.46 7.16 5.12
CA LEU A 118 -5.51 8.25 5.40
C LEU A 118 -5.59 9.41 4.39
N ASN A 119 -6.27 9.22 3.25
CA ASN A 119 -6.41 10.27 2.23
C ASN A 119 -6.98 11.58 2.78
N GLY A 120 -7.93 11.52 3.73
CA GLY A 120 -8.48 12.70 4.40
C GLY A 120 -7.41 13.49 5.15
N LYS A 121 -6.63 12.79 5.99
CA LYS A 121 -5.50 13.36 6.74
C LYS A 121 -4.43 13.94 5.81
N ILE A 122 -4.09 13.24 4.73
CA ILE A 122 -3.13 13.73 3.73
C ILE A 122 -3.66 14.99 3.04
N SER A 123 -4.97 15.05 2.74
CA SER A 123 -5.59 16.23 2.16
C SER A 123 -5.52 17.46 3.08
N GLU A 124 -5.80 17.27 4.37
CA GLU A 124 -5.67 18.32 5.38
C GLU A 124 -4.23 18.81 5.52
N LEU A 125 -3.27 17.88 5.55
CA LEU A 125 -1.85 18.22 5.59
C LEU A 125 -1.41 19.00 4.34
N ALA A 126 -1.83 18.58 3.15
CA ALA A 126 -1.49 19.21 1.88
C ALA A 126 -2.00 20.66 1.83
N ARG A 127 -3.23 20.91 2.33
CA ARG A 127 -3.81 22.25 2.40
C ARG A 127 -2.96 23.23 3.20
N ASN A 128 -2.30 22.77 4.27
CA ASN A 128 -1.43 23.62 5.09
C ASN A 128 -0.20 24.14 4.32
N TYR A 129 0.11 23.53 3.18
CA TYR A 129 1.20 23.91 2.29
C TYR A 129 0.72 24.54 0.96
N GLY A 130 -0.56 24.92 0.86
CA GLY A 130 -1.13 25.47 -0.37
C GLY A 130 -1.29 24.43 -1.49
N MET A 131 -1.30 23.14 -1.16
CA MET A 131 -1.41 22.03 -2.12
C MET A 131 -2.80 21.41 -2.04
N ARG A 132 -3.19 20.70 -3.10
CA ARG A 132 -4.49 19.99 -3.16
C ARG A 132 -4.29 18.54 -3.59
N THR A 133 -4.74 17.60 -2.78
CA THR A 133 -4.81 16.19 -3.18
C THR A 133 -6.00 15.94 -4.09
N ALA A 134 -5.87 15.00 -5.03
CA ALA A 134 -7.02 14.43 -5.72
C ALA A 134 -7.91 13.65 -4.73
N THR A 135 -9.22 13.71 -4.90
CA THR A 135 -10.14 12.77 -4.23
C THR A 135 -10.03 11.39 -4.86
N VAL A 136 -10.57 10.35 -4.21
CA VAL A 136 -10.60 8.98 -4.77
C VAL A 136 -11.28 8.95 -6.14
N ASP A 137 -12.41 9.63 -6.30
CA ASP A 137 -13.14 9.71 -7.58
C ASP A 137 -12.34 10.46 -8.64
N GLU A 138 -11.64 11.54 -8.26
CA GLU A 138 -10.77 12.28 -9.17
C GLU A 138 -9.57 11.44 -9.61
N GLN A 139 -8.93 10.71 -8.71
CA GLN A 139 -7.82 9.79 -9.04
C GLN A 139 -8.33 8.73 -10.04
N ALA A 140 -9.46 8.10 -9.76
CA ALA A 140 -10.05 7.11 -10.65
C ALA A 140 -10.39 7.68 -12.03
N MET A 141 -10.96 8.89 -12.08
CA MET A 141 -11.25 9.60 -13.34
C MET A 141 -9.98 9.91 -14.13
N LEU A 142 -8.96 10.46 -13.46
CA LEU A 142 -7.70 10.88 -14.09
C LEU A 142 -6.90 9.68 -14.60
N THR A 143 -6.82 8.59 -13.84
CA THR A 143 -6.20 7.34 -14.30
C THR A 143 -6.95 6.74 -15.50
N ARG A 144 -8.29 6.83 -15.52
CA ARG A 144 -9.12 6.36 -16.65
C ARG A 144 -9.02 7.25 -17.90
N SER A 145 -8.58 8.50 -17.78
CA SER A 145 -8.41 9.41 -18.91
C SER A 145 -7.39 8.90 -19.94
N LYS A 146 -6.46 8.02 -19.53
CA LYS A 146 -5.36 7.48 -20.34
C LYS A 146 -4.49 8.55 -21.01
N LEU A 147 -4.54 9.79 -20.53
CA LEU A 147 -3.69 10.88 -20.98
C LEU A 147 -2.23 10.47 -20.86
N LYS A 148 -1.42 10.94 -21.80
CA LYS A 148 -0.01 10.56 -21.91
C LYS A 148 0.88 11.77 -21.69
N ARG A 149 2.06 11.50 -21.15
CA ARG A 149 3.17 12.44 -21.07
C ARG A 149 4.40 11.83 -21.74
N GLN A 150 5.20 12.70 -22.34
CA GLN A 150 6.49 12.33 -22.90
C GLN A 150 7.53 12.19 -21.77
N THR A 151 8.28 11.09 -21.80
CA THR A 151 9.41 10.84 -20.90
C THR A 151 10.58 10.27 -21.72
N GLY A 152 11.59 11.11 -21.98
CA GLY A 152 12.64 10.77 -22.94
C GLY A 152 12.05 10.54 -24.32
N MET A 153 12.23 9.32 -24.86
CA MET A 153 11.69 8.91 -26.17
C MET A 153 10.38 8.11 -26.06
N SER A 154 9.81 7.98 -24.86
CA SER A 154 8.64 7.11 -24.61
C SER A 154 7.44 7.90 -24.13
N GLU A 155 6.25 7.39 -24.46
CA GLU A 155 4.98 7.87 -23.89
C GLU A 155 4.54 7.00 -22.73
N VAL A 156 4.29 7.64 -21.58
CA VAL A 156 3.78 6.99 -20.37
C VAL A 156 2.49 7.67 -19.92
N PRO A 157 1.64 7.01 -19.12
CA PRO A 157 0.49 7.66 -18.52
C PRO A 157 0.88 8.95 -17.78
N LEU A 158 0.09 10.01 -17.97
CA LEU A 158 0.19 11.24 -17.19
C LEU A 158 -0.23 10.98 -15.74
N PHE A 159 -1.33 10.25 -15.57
CA PHE A 159 -1.85 9.77 -14.29
C PHE A 159 -1.79 8.24 -14.29
N ASP A 160 -1.04 7.67 -13.35
CA ASP A 160 -0.89 6.23 -13.20
C ASP A 160 -1.51 5.75 -11.88
N GLU A 161 -0.77 5.82 -10.79
CA GLU A 161 -1.10 5.20 -9.52
C GLU A 161 -0.64 6.03 -8.32
N GLY A 162 -1.25 5.72 -7.18
CA GLY A 162 -0.98 6.37 -5.90
C GLY A 162 -1.62 7.75 -5.77
N GLU A 163 -0.99 8.64 -5.02
CA GLU A 163 -1.53 9.96 -4.72
C GLU A 163 -1.21 10.95 -5.83
N PHE A 164 -2.21 11.72 -6.25
CA PHE A 164 -2.01 12.90 -7.08
C PHE A 164 -2.13 14.16 -6.23
N ILE A 165 -1.06 14.95 -6.18
CA ILE A 165 -0.99 16.22 -5.46
C ILE A 165 -0.79 17.35 -6.47
N PHE A 166 -1.72 18.29 -6.51
CA PHE A 166 -1.67 19.47 -7.35
C PHE A 166 -1.03 20.64 -6.60
N VAL A 167 -0.13 21.34 -7.28
CA VAL A 167 0.58 22.53 -6.80
C VAL A 167 0.49 23.63 -7.86
N ASP A 168 0.57 24.88 -7.43
CA ASP A 168 0.69 26.03 -8.33
C ASP A 168 2.03 26.74 -8.13
N HIS A 169 2.20 27.91 -8.76
CA HIS A 169 3.45 28.66 -8.75
C HIS A 169 3.77 29.35 -7.42
N THR A 170 2.84 29.36 -6.46
CA THR A 170 3.03 29.93 -5.12
C THR A 170 3.62 28.92 -4.14
N VAL A 171 3.51 27.61 -4.45
CA VAL A 171 4.07 26.54 -3.64
C VAL A 171 5.59 26.49 -3.80
N LYS A 172 6.30 26.43 -2.66
CA LYS A 172 7.77 26.29 -2.68
C LYS A 172 8.16 24.82 -2.66
N GLY A 173 9.25 24.48 -3.32
CA GLY A 173 9.79 23.12 -3.31
C GLY A 173 10.14 22.62 -1.90
N ALA A 174 10.57 23.50 -0.99
CA ALA A 174 10.78 23.14 0.42
C ALA A 174 9.48 22.68 1.11
N ASP A 175 8.34 23.28 0.77
CA ASP A 175 7.03 22.87 1.29
C ASP A 175 6.62 21.50 0.75
N MET A 176 6.93 21.21 -0.53
CA MET A 176 6.71 19.88 -1.13
C MET A 176 7.54 18.80 -0.43
N VAL A 177 8.80 19.09 -0.10
CA VAL A 177 9.66 18.16 0.66
C VAL A 177 9.12 17.95 2.08
N ALA A 178 8.72 19.02 2.75
CA ALA A 178 8.10 18.92 4.07
C ALA A 178 6.81 18.08 4.03
N MET A 179 5.98 18.26 3.00
CA MET A 179 4.78 17.46 2.78
C MET A 179 5.11 15.99 2.55
N LEU A 180 6.08 15.67 1.69
CA LEU A 180 6.53 14.28 1.47
C LEU A 180 7.01 13.62 2.76
N LYS A 181 7.75 14.34 3.60
CA LYS A 181 8.22 13.84 4.90
C LYS A 181 7.06 13.55 5.86
N LYS A 182 5.99 14.36 5.83
CA LYS A 182 4.77 14.06 6.60
C LYS A 182 4.03 12.85 6.05
N ILE A 183 3.93 12.69 4.74
CA ILE A 183 3.33 11.49 4.13
C ILE A 183 4.15 10.25 4.51
N TYR A 184 5.48 10.32 4.44
CA TYR A 184 6.37 9.25 4.88
C TYR A 184 6.04 8.77 6.29
N ALA A 185 5.93 9.69 7.25
CA ALA A 185 5.61 9.36 8.65
C ALA A 185 4.18 8.79 8.82
N VAL A 186 3.24 9.16 7.95
CA VAL A 186 1.87 8.60 7.94
C VAL A 186 1.85 7.19 7.34
N TYR A 187 2.65 6.92 6.32
CA TYR A 187 2.77 5.62 5.66
C TYR A 187 3.65 4.63 6.40
N LYS A 188 4.59 5.12 7.20
CA LYS A 188 5.51 4.33 8.03
C LYS A 188 5.42 4.79 9.48
N PRO A 189 4.30 4.53 10.17
CA PRO A 189 4.20 4.84 11.60
C PRO A 189 5.32 4.12 12.35
N ASN A 190 6.07 4.85 13.18
CA ASN A 190 7.26 4.33 13.88
C ASN A 190 8.32 3.69 12.96
N ASP A 191 8.44 4.18 11.72
CA ASP A 191 9.32 3.64 10.67
C ASP A 191 9.03 2.17 10.25
N ASP A 192 7.88 1.64 10.65
CA ASP A 192 7.43 0.29 10.34
C ASP A 192 7.03 0.15 8.86
N GLU A 193 7.33 -1.00 8.26
CA GLU A 193 7.08 -1.27 6.84
C GLU A 193 5.75 -1.98 6.54
N ALA A 194 4.99 -2.38 7.57
CA ALA A 194 3.81 -3.24 7.45
C ALA A 194 2.78 -2.72 6.43
N LEU A 195 2.57 -1.39 6.35
CA LEU A 195 1.62 -0.80 5.40
C LEU A 195 2.12 -0.80 3.95
N LEU A 196 3.42 -0.63 3.73
CA LEU A 196 3.99 -0.48 2.39
C LEU A 196 4.47 -1.79 1.79
N ARG A 197 4.85 -2.77 2.63
CA ARG A 197 5.38 -4.05 2.17
C ARG A 197 4.39 -4.85 1.32
N PRO A 198 3.10 -5.02 1.71
CA PRO A 198 2.12 -5.77 0.91
C PRO A 198 1.80 -5.09 -0.42
N LEU A 199 1.95 -3.76 -0.48
CA LEU A 199 1.65 -2.95 -1.67
C LEU A 199 2.86 -2.77 -2.60
N PHE A 200 4.03 -3.33 -2.25
CA PHE A 200 5.31 -3.08 -2.93
C PHE A 200 5.72 -1.60 -2.96
N GLY A 201 5.16 -0.80 -2.06
CA GLY A 201 5.31 0.64 -1.97
C GLY A 201 4.08 1.42 -2.42
N ARG A 202 4.14 2.74 -2.25
CA ARG A 202 3.10 3.67 -2.68
C ARG A 202 3.70 4.92 -3.30
N LYS A 203 3.15 5.32 -4.44
CA LYS A 203 3.64 6.46 -5.22
C LYS A 203 2.91 7.74 -4.82
N VAL A 204 3.64 8.83 -4.67
CA VAL A 204 3.08 10.18 -4.56
C VAL A 204 3.60 11.02 -5.73
N SER A 205 2.69 11.49 -6.56
CA SER A 205 3.00 12.25 -7.76
C SER A 205 2.53 13.70 -7.64
N PHE A 206 3.43 14.63 -7.96
CA PHE A 206 3.14 16.05 -8.00
C PHE A 206 2.82 16.51 -9.43
N TYR A 207 1.84 17.40 -9.54
CA TYR A 207 1.38 17.99 -10.78
C TYR A 207 1.24 19.50 -10.62
N TYR A 208 1.76 20.25 -11.59
CA TYR A 208 1.52 21.68 -11.68
C TYR A 208 0.14 21.94 -12.30
N LEU A 209 -0.67 22.78 -11.66
CA LEU A 209 -1.94 23.26 -12.19
C LEU A 209 -2.04 24.78 -11.94
N PRO A 210 -2.24 25.62 -12.97
CA PRO A 210 -2.34 27.06 -12.78
C PRO A 210 -3.46 27.47 -11.82
N ILE A 211 -3.26 28.57 -11.09
CA ILE A 211 -4.30 29.16 -10.23
C ILE A 211 -5.55 29.42 -11.06
N GLY A 212 -6.69 28.94 -10.58
CA GLY A 212 -7.99 29.10 -11.22
C GLY A 212 -8.35 28.01 -12.23
N GLU A 213 -7.40 27.19 -12.68
CA GLU A 213 -7.69 26.04 -13.56
C GLU A 213 -8.37 24.92 -12.76
N GLN A 214 -9.56 24.53 -13.20
CA GLN A 214 -10.37 23.48 -12.56
C GLN A 214 -10.25 22.14 -13.28
N ASP A 215 -9.88 22.18 -14.56
CA ASP A 215 -9.66 20.99 -15.38
C ASP A 215 -8.29 20.39 -15.08
N LYS A 216 -8.30 19.40 -14.18
CA LYS A 216 -7.13 18.65 -13.73
C LYS A 216 -6.44 17.88 -14.85
N THR A 217 -7.12 17.64 -15.98
CA THR A 217 -6.51 16.97 -17.13
C THR A 217 -5.42 17.80 -17.80
N LYS A 218 -5.44 19.13 -17.58
CA LYS A 218 -4.42 20.08 -18.08
C LYS A 218 -3.19 20.19 -17.18
N ALA A 219 -3.13 19.42 -16.11
CA ALA A 219 -2.01 19.48 -15.18
C ALA A 219 -0.70 18.99 -15.85
N VAL A 220 0.41 19.60 -15.50
CA VAL A 220 1.74 19.21 -15.99
C VAL A 220 2.45 18.38 -14.93
N TYR A 221 2.89 17.17 -15.30
CA TYR A 221 3.63 16.31 -14.37
C TYR A 221 4.95 16.96 -13.91
N ILE A 222 5.17 16.97 -12.60
CA ILE A 222 6.40 17.46 -11.97
C ILE A 222 7.34 16.29 -11.71
N GLU A 223 6.97 15.43 -10.76
CA GLU A 223 7.76 14.28 -10.29
C GLU A 223 6.91 13.28 -9.50
N GLY A 224 7.35 12.03 -9.46
CA GLY A 224 6.70 10.93 -8.75
C GLY A 224 7.69 10.25 -7.81
N ILE A 225 7.31 10.12 -6.54
CA ILE A 225 8.15 9.62 -5.47
C ILE A 225 7.57 8.31 -4.97
N TRP A 226 8.40 7.27 -4.93
CA TRP A 226 8.03 5.95 -4.44
C TRP A 226 8.44 5.76 -2.99
N PHE A 227 7.46 5.60 -2.10
CA PHE A 227 7.67 5.16 -0.73
C PHE A 227 7.67 3.64 -0.68
N LYS A 228 8.82 3.03 -0.46
CA LYS A 228 8.96 1.56 -0.35
C LYS A 228 9.07 1.16 1.11
N GLY A 229 8.52 -0.01 1.47
CA GLY A 229 8.57 -0.52 2.85
C GLY A 229 9.99 -0.60 3.40
N LYS A 230 10.91 -1.19 2.64
CA LYS A 230 12.32 -1.36 3.02
C LYS A 230 13.15 -0.08 3.08
N ASP A 231 12.69 1.02 2.46
CA ASP A 231 13.48 2.24 2.34
C ASP A 231 13.23 3.15 3.55
N ASP A 232 14.30 3.62 4.18
CA ASP A 232 14.21 4.72 5.15
C ASP A 232 13.99 6.07 4.40
N TRP A 233 13.79 7.16 5.15
CA TRP A 233 13.56 8.47 4.53
C TRP A 233 14.74 8.90 3.64
N ARG A 234 15.97 8.63 4.07
CA ARG A 234 17.17 8.96 3.31
C ARG A 234 17.26 8.17 2.00
N ALA A 235 16.99 6.87 2.04
CA ALA A 235 16.96 6.00 0.87
C ALA A 235 15.84 6.41 -0.09
N THR A 236 14.68 6.82 0.43
CA THR A 236 13.58 7.38 -0.37
C THR A 236 14.05 8.62 -1.14
N LEU A 237 14.75 9.55 -0.48
CA LEU A 237 15.30 10.74 -1.13
C LEU A 237 16.33 10.38 -2.21
N LEU A 238 17.28 9.49 -1.90
CA LEU A 238 18.34 9.06 -2.83
C LEU A 238 17.78 8.45 -4.13
N ASN A 239 16.65 7.75 -4.06
CA ASN A 239 16.00 7.16 -5.23
C ASN A 239 15.40 8.21 -6.18
N VAL A 240 15.13 9.43 -5.69
CA VAL A 240 14.51 10.52 -6.47
C VAL A 240 15.56 11.53 -6.90
N TYR A 241 16.40 11.95 -5.96
CA TYR A 241 17.36 13.01 -6.16
C TYR A 241 18.62 12.75 -5.33
N GLY A 242 19.77 12.91 -5.98
CA GLY A 242 21.02 13.19 -5.30
C GLY A 242 22.12 12.16 -5.51
N SER A 243 23.05 12.18 -4.56
CA SER A 243 24.27 11.39 -4.55
C SER A 243 24.41 10.76 -3.17
N SER A 244 24.96 9.55 -3.11
CA SER A 244 25.28 8.86 -1.85
C SER A 244 26.20 9.69 -0.93
N SER A 245 26.93 10.66 -1.50
CA SER A 245 27.81 11.59 -0.79
C SER A 245 27.09 12.68 0.02
N PHE A 246 25.79 12.91 -0.19
CA PHE A 246 25.05 13.97 0.49
C PHE A 246 24.47 13.47 1.80
N ASP A 247 24.48 14.26 2.87
CA ASP A 247 23.70 13.96 4.08
C ASP A 247 22.19 14.16 3.85
N THR A 248 21.35 13.78 4.82
CA THR A 248 19.89 13.83 4.66
C THR A 248 19.40 15.27 4.47
N SER A 249 19.96 16.24 5.20
CA SER A 249 19.57 17.65 5.07
C SER A 249 19.89 18.21 3.69
N LYS A 250 21.02 17.84 3.11
CA LYS A 250 21.43 18.23 1.75
C LYS A 250 20.58 17.56 0.67
N LEU A 251 20.13 16.32 0.90
CA LEU A 251 19.17 15.66 0.02
C LEU A 251 17.81 16.37 0.06
N GLU A 252 17.34 16.76 1.25
CA GLU A 252 16.08 17.51 1.42
C GLU A 252 16.14 18.89 0.73
N SER A 253 17.19 19.68 0.97
CA SER A 253 17.32 21.01 0.35
C SER A 253 17.48 20.92 -1.16
N GLY A 254 18.31 20.00 -1.66
CA GLY A 254 18.51 19.79 -3.09
C GLY A 254 17.25 19.31 -3.81
N LEU A 255 16.44 18.45 -3.17
CA LEU A 255 15.13 18.07 -3.70
C LEU A 255 14.16 19.26 -3.75
N GLY A 256 14.21 20.14 -2.74
CA GLY A 256 13.42 21.38 -2.75
C GLY A 256 13.82 22.32 -3.90
N GLU A 257 15.11 22.50 -4.15
CA GLU A 257 15.60 23.28 -5.30
C GLU A 257 15.22 22.64 -6.64
N TYR A 258 15.28 21.30 -6.73
CA TYR A 258 14.79 20.56 -7.88
C TYR A 258 13.32 20.87 -8.15
N PHE A 259 12.45 20.78 -7.13
CA PHE A 259 11.03 21.11 -7.30
C PHE A 259 10.78 22.55 -7.74
N ASN A 260 11.49 23.54 -7.18
CA ASN A 260 11.36 24.93 -7.61
C ASN A 260 11.63 25.09 -9.12
N ARG A 261 12.68 24.46 -9.63
CA ARG A 261 12.99 24.47 -11.07
C ARG A 261 11.87 23.82 -11.89
N ARG A 262 11.38 22.67 -11.44
CA ARG A 262 10.31 21.94 -12.13
C ARG A 262 8.98 22.70 -12.17
N ILE A 263 8.62 23.40 -11.09
CA ILE A 263 7.46 24.30 -11.07
C ILE A 263 7.64 25.43 -12.08
N SER A 264 8.81 26.07 -12.10
CA SER A 264 9.11 27.14 -13.07
C SER A 264 9.02 26.65 -14.52
N ASP A 265 9.59 25.48 -14.82
CA ASP A 265 9.52 24.87 -16.14
C ASP A 265 8.08 24.54 -16.54
N ALA A 266 7.29 24.00 -15.60
CA ALA A 266 5.89 23.67 -15.85
C ALA A 266 5.05 24.92 -16.11
N LYS A 267 5.26 26.00 -15.33
CA LYS A 267 4.60 27.29 -15.54
C LYS A 267 4.85 27.84 -16.94
N ASN A 268 6.09 27.75 -17.43
CA ASN A 268 6.47 28.24 -18.76
C ASN A 268 5.90 27.40 -19.93
N ARG A 269 5.35 26.21 -19.66
CA ARG A 269 4.72 25.36 -20.69
C ARG A 269 3.22 25.61 -20.86
N VAL A 270 2.61 26.24 -19.85
CA VAL A 270 1.15 26.47 -19.80
C VAL A 270 0.79 27.93 -20.06
N ASN A 271 1.77 28.84 -19.96
CA ASN A 271 1.69 30.24 -20.40
C ASN A 271 2.26 30.38 -21.81
#